data_AF-A0A3D2JMT0-F1
#
_entry.id   AF-A0A3D2JMT0-F1
#
_cell.length_a   1.000
_cell.length_b   1.000
_cell.length_c   1.000
_cell.angle_alpha   90.00
_cell.angle_beta   90.00
_cell.angle_gamma   90.00
#
_symmetry.space_group_name_H-M   'P 1'
#
loop_
_entity.id
_entity.type
_entity.pdbx_description
1 polymer ?
#
loop_
_entity_poly.entity_id
_entity_poly.type
_entity_poly.pdbx_seq_one_letter_code
_entity_poly.pdbx_strand_id
1 'polypeptide(L)'
;MADKLRVGVIGSGGMTQNHSLGYLNSGQYEIVAPADLSQEVMNEYDEGFSEYEYYKAQHFTNFREMLAVTKPEVVSIGVWHSGHAPMTIAAAAAGGVKAILCEKPMADSLGAASDMLMVCERNDVKLVIGHQRRFLPAYTLAKQMI
;
A
#
# COMPACT_ATOMS: atom_id res chain seq x y z
N MET A 1 7.52 21.06 -11.06
CA MET A 1 6.57 20.21 -10.30
C MET A 1 7.41 19.28 -9.44
N ALA A 2 7.01 19.01 -8.20
CA ALA A 2 7.74 18.02 -7.39
C ALA A 2 7.60 16.63 -8.04
N ASP A 3 8.63 15.80 -7.92
CA ASP A 3 8.59 14.43 -8.45
C ASP A 3 7.50 13.62 -7.72
N LYS A 4 6.74 12.81 -8.48
CA LYS A 4 5.68 11.94 -7.93
C LYS A 4 6.31 10.79 -7.15
N LEU A 5 5.69 10.43 -6.03
CA LEU A 5 6.14 9.30 -5.23
C LEU A 5 5.74 7.97 -5.89
N ARG A 6 6.68 7.03 -5.92
CA ARG A 6 6.50 5.74 -6.58
C ARG A 6 5.83 4.72 -5.66
N VAL A 7 4.70 4.17 -6.09
CA VAL A 7 3.86 3.26 -5.30
C VAL A 7 3.97 1.83 -5.81
N GLY A 8 4.41 0.92 -4.94
CA GLY A 8 4.27 -0.52 -5.13
C GLY A 8 3.00 -1.02 -4.43
N VAL A 9 2.21 -1.84 -5.11
CA VAL A 9 0.95 -2.40 -4.58
C VAL A 9 1.15 -3.89 -4.34
N ILE A 10 0.85 -4.37 -3.14
CA ILE A 10 0.90 -5.79 -2.76
C ILE A 10 -0.53 -6.27 -2.48
N GLY A 11 -0.96 -7.25 -3.26
CA GLY A 11 -2.36 -7.68 -3.36
C GLY A 11 -3.13 -6.85 -4.38
N SER A 12 -3.79 -7.50 -5.33
CA SER A 12 -4.53 -6.87 -6.44
C SER A 12 -6.06 -7.00 -6.26
N GLY A 13 -6.54 -7.05 -5.01
CA GLY A 13 -7.96 -7.10 -4.70
C GLY A 13 -8.66 -5.73 -4.63
N GLY A 14 -9.98 -5.74 -4.38
CA GLY A 14 -10.80 -4.53 -4.40
C GLY A 14 -10.37 -3.40 -3.43
N MET A 15 -9.72 -3.73 -2.30
CA MET A 15 -9.21 -2.69 -1.39
C MET A 15 -8.05 -1.92 -2.01
N THR A 16 -7.09 -2.62 -2.64
CA THR A 16 -5.98 -1.93 -3.29
C THR A 16 -6.42 -1.24 -4.57
N GLN A 17 -7.47 -1.69 -5.26
CA GLN A 17 -8.08 -0.91 -6.35
C GLN A 17 -8.54 0.47 -5.86
N ASN A 18 -9.23 0.53 -4.71
CA ASN A 18 -9.63 1.80 -4.10
C ASN A 18 -8.44 2.68 -3.69
N HIS A 19 -7.36 2.07 -3.17
CA HIS A 19 -6.13 2.80 -2.87
C HIS A 19 -5.53 3.42 -4.13
N SER A 20 -5.45 2.64 -5.21
CA SER A 20 -4.91 3.07 -6.51
C SER A 20 -5.69 4.20 -7.13
N LEU A 21 -7.02 4.18 -7.07
CA LEU A 21 -7.84 5.34 -7.42
C LEU A 21 -7.46 6.57 -6.59
N GLY A 22 -7.27 6.43 -5.28
CA GLY A 22 -6.82 7.51 -4.41
C GLY A 22 -5.44 8.07 -4.80
N TYR A 23 -4.48 7.17 -5.06
CA TYR A 23 -3.12 7.55 -5.47
C TYR A 23 -3.13 8.33 -6.79
N LEU A 24 -3.77 7.78 -7.82
CA LEU A 24 -3.81 8.35 -9.17
C LEU A 24 -4.57 9.69 -9.19
N ASN A 25 -5.71 9.79 -8.49
CA ASN A 25 -6.51 11.02 -8.44
C ASN A 25 -5.88 12.14 -7.60
N SER A 26 -4.99 11.81 -6.66
CA SER A 26 -4.31 12.84 -5.85
C SER A 26 -3.30 13.68 -6.65
N GLY A 27 -2.87 13.20 -7.82
CA GLY A 27 -1.82 13.82 -8.62
C GLY A 27 -0.41 13.71 -8.03
N GLN A 28 -0.21 13.11 -6.86
CA GLN A 28 1.08 13.07 -6.14
C GLN A 28 1.85 11.76 -6.30
N TYR A 29 1.23 10.73 -6.89
CA TYR A 29 1.79 9.38 -6.96
C TYR A 29 1.80 8.85 -8.40
N GLU A 30 2.70 7.91 -8.66
CA GLU A 30 2.62 6.99 -9.79
C GLU A 30 2.70 5.54 -9.30
N ILE A 31 1.91 4.65 -9.89
CA ILE A 31 1.89 3.23 -9.55
C ILE A 31 2.87 2.52 -10.48
N VAL A 32 3.87 1.87 -9.87
CA VAL A 32 4.99 1.25 -10.60
C VAL A 32 4.90 -0.27 -10.69
N ALA A 33 4.10 -0.89 -9.83
CA ALA A 33 3.87 -2.34 -9.86
C ALA A 33 2.71 -2.78 -8.97
N PRO A 34 1.76 -3.59 -9.46
CA PRO A 34 1.06 -4.56 -8.64
C PRO A 34 1.92 -5.82 -8.46
N ALA A 35 1.80 -6.42 -7.28
CA ALA A 35 2.35 -7.72 -6.97
C ALA A 35 1.28 -8.59 -6.32
N ASP A 36 0.95 -9.71 -6.97
CA ASP A 36 -0.03 -10.69 -6.52
C ASP A 36 0.43 -12.10 -6.91
N LEU A 37 0.00 -13.12 -6.16
CA LEU A 37 0.33 -14.52 -6.46
C LEU A 37 -0.31 -15.00 -7.78
N SER A 38 -1.44 -14.40 -8.19
CA SER A 38 -2.12 -14.70 -9.44
C SER A 38 -1.81 -13.65 -10.50
N GLN A 39 -1.28 -14.10 -11.63
CA GLN A 39 -1.04 -13.25 -12.80
C GLN A 39 -2.37 -12.76 -13.39
N GLU A 40 -3.40 -13.59 -13.34
CA GLU A 40 -4.74 -13.30 -13.84
C GLU A 40 -5.37 -12.13 -13.07
N VAL A 41 -5.29 -12.12 -11.74
CA VAL A 41 -5.83 -11.02 -10.92
C VAL A 41 -5.09 -9.70 -11.18
N MET A 42 -3.79 -9.73 -11.48
CA MET A 42 -3.07 -8.51 -11.90
C MET A 42 -3.51 -8.02 -13.27
N ASN A 43 -3.82 -8.93 -14.21
CA ASN A 43 -4.36 -8.53 -15.52
C ASN A 43 -5.73 -7.87 -15.37
N GLU A 44 -6.62 -8.42 -14.53
CA GLU A 44 -7.91 -7.80 -14.20
C GLU A 44 -7.72 -6.43 -13.52
N TYR A 45 -6.68 -6.30 -12.70
CA TYR A 45 -6.33 -5.03 -12.06
C TYR A 45 -5.97 -3.96 -13.10
N ASP A 46 -5.18 -4.31 -14.13
CA ASP A 46 -4.79 -3.40 -15.21
C ASP A 46 -5.99 -2.84 -16.00
N GLU A 47 -7.04 -3.64 -16.19
CA GLU A 47 -8.25 -3.20 -16.89
C GLU A 47 -8.89 -1.96 -16.24
N GLY A 48 -8.72 -1.79 -14.92
CA GLY A 48 -9.24 -0.64 -14.18
C GLY A 48 -8.35 0.61 -14.24
N PHE A 49 -7.08 0.50 -14.65
CA PHE A 49 -6.08 1.57 -14.48
C PHE A 49 -5.24 1.90 -15.71
N SER A 50 -5.28 1.09 -16.76
CA SER A 50 -4.43 1.25 -17.96
C SER A 50 -4.59 2.60 -18.67
N GLU A 51 -5.75 3.25 -18.54
CA GLU A 51 -6.03 4.59 -19.10
C GLU A 51 -5.42 5.75 -18.28
N TYR A 52 -4.90 5.49 -17.08
CA TYR A 52 -4.31 6.53 -16.24
C TYR A 52 -2.83 6.75 -16.60
N GLU A 53 -2.47 7.99 -16.92
CA GLU A 53 -1.11 8.40 -17.29
C GLU A 53 -0.01 7.93 -16.31
N TYR A 54 -0.35 7.87 -15.01
CA TYR A 54 0.57 7.53 -13.93
C TYR A 54 0.42 6.08 -13.43
N TYR A 55 -0.19 5.22 -14.25
CA TYR A 55 -0.16 3.78 -14.08
C TYR A 55 0.86 3.17 -15.05
N LYS A 56 2.08 2.90 -14.57
CA LYS A 56 3.21 2.39 -15.38
C LYS A 56 3.68 1.05 -14.83
N ALA A 57 2.72 0.16 -14.62
CA ALA A 57 2.91 -0.93 -13.70
C ALA A 57 3.55 -2.15 -14.37
N GLN A 58 4.56 -2.71 -13.70
CA GLN A 58 5.12 -4.02 -14.05
C GLN A 58 4.56 -5.07 -13.08
N HIS A 59 4.15 -6.22 -13.61
CA HIS A 59 3.62 -7.33 -12.81
C HIS A 59 4.73 -8.13 -12.13
N PHE A 60 4.46 -8.54 -10.88
CA PHE A 60 5.36 -9.41 -10.13
C PHE A 60 4.56 -10.45 -9.35
N THR A 61 4.88 -11.73 -9.55
CA THR A 61 4.30 -12.81 -8.73
C THR A 61 5.00 -12.95 -7.37
N ASN A 62 6.09 -12.22 -7.16
CA ASN A 62 6.82 -12.14 -5.90
C ASN A 62 7.01 -10.68 -5.48
N PHE A 63 6.36 -10.27 -4.40
CA PHE A 63 6.45 -8.90 -3.90
C PHE A 63 7.87 -8.49 -3.47
N ARG A 64 8.72 -9.45 -3.06
CA ARG A 64 10.12 -9.13 -2.68
C ARG A 64 10.95 -8.73 -3.90
N GLU A 65 10.70 -9.39 -5.02
CA GLU A 65 11.29 -9.02 -6.30
C GLU A 65 10.79 -7.65 -6.74
N MET A 66 9.48 -7.40 -6.63
CA MET A 66 8.89 -6.07 -6.89
C MET A 66 9.60 -4.99 -6.08
N LEU A 67 9.79 -5.17 -4.77
CA LEU A 67 10.49 -4.21 -3.91
C LEU A 67 11.93 -3.96 -4.39
N ALA A 68 12.66 -5.02 -4.77
CA ALA A 68 14.06 -4.92 -5.18
C ALA A 68 14.24 -4.25 -6.56
N VAL A 69 13.39 -4.62 -7.53
CA VAL A 69 13.45 -4.11 -8.91
C VAL A 69 12.90 -2.71 -8.99
N THR A 70 11.70 -2.51 -8.43
CA THR A 70 11.01 -1.23 -8.57
C THR A 70 11.44 -0.22 -7.54
N LYS A 71 11.92 -0.60 -6.35
CA LYS A 71 12.35 0.33 -5.28
C LYS A 71 11.30 1.44 -5.02
N PRO A 72 10.06 1.08 -4.65
CA PRO A 72 9.00 2.06 -4.43
C PRO A 72 9.29 2.88 -3.16
N GLU A 73 8.79 4.10 -3.12
CA GLU A 73 8.86 4.98 -1.93
C GLU A 73 7.63 4.78 -1.03
N VAL A 74 6.53 4.29 -1.60
CA VAL A 74 5.30 3.96 -0.88
C VAL A 74 4.88 2.55 -1.19
N VAL A 75 4.47 1.79 -0.17
CA VAL A 75 3.93 0.43 -0.36
C VAL A 75 2.49 0.37 0.12
N SER A 76 1.59 -0.08 -0.74
CA SER A 76 0.18 -0.30 -0.43
C SER A 76 -0.09 -1.79 -0.27
N ILE A 77 -0.50 -2.23 0.92
CA ILE A 77 -0.70 -3.64 1.25
C ILE A 77 -2.20 -3.88 1.49
N GLY A 78 -2.82 -4.68 0.62
CA GLY A 78 -4.22 -5.08 0.75
C GLY A 78 -4.39 -6.55 0.42
N VAL A 79 -3.80 -7.40 1.25
CA VAL A 79 -3.90 -8.86 1.19
C VAL A 79 -4.78 -9.37 2.34
N TRP A 80 -4.88 -10.69 2.49
CA TRP A 80 -5.49 -11.26 3.69
C TRP A 80 -4.67 -10.91 4.94
N HIS A 81 -5.32 -10.73 6.08
CA HIS A 81 -4.73 -10.15 7.30
C HIS A 81 -3.48 -10.89 7.81
N SER A 82 -3.38 -12.20 7.59
CA SER A 82 -2.19 -13.00 7.91
C SER A 82 -0.93 -12.57 7.14
N GLY A 83 -1.10 -11.92 5.99
CA GLY A 83 -0.01 -11.39 5.16
C GLY A 83 0.45 -9.97 5.55
N HIS A 84 -0.33 -9.22 6.34
CA HIS A 84 -0.03 -7.82 6.65
C HIS A 84 1.32 -7.63 7.35
N ALA A 85 1.54 -8.38 8.44
CA ALA A 85 2.78 -8.28 9.20
C ALA A 85 4.03 -8.68 8.40
N PRO A 86 4.12 -9.87 7.77
CA PRO A 86 5.32 -10.25 7.04
C PRO A 86 5.63 -9.33 5.85
N MET A 87 4.61 -8.83 5.15
CA MET A 87 4.80 -7.93 4.01
C MET A 87 5.18 -6.51 4.45
N THR A 88 4.60 -6.00 5.54
CA THR A 88 4.96 -4.69 6.11
C THR A 88 6.40 -4.69 6.59
N ILE A 89 6.80 -5.72 7.34
CA ILE A 89 8.17 -5.87 7.85
C ILE A 89 9.16 -5.96 6.68
N ALA A 90 8.84 -6.75 5.65
CA ALA A 90 9.69 -6.88 4.47
C ALA A 90 9.80 -5.57 3.67
N ALA A 91 8.70 -4.84 3.49
CA ALA A 91 8.71 -3.54 2.82
C ALA A 91 9.53 -2.50 3.59
N ALA A 92 9.32 -2.41 4.92
CA ALA A 92 10.08 -1.48 5.76
C ALA A 92 11.58 -1.79 5.78
N ALA A 93 11.95 -3.07 5.73
CA ALA A 93 13.35 -3.53 5.71
C ALA A 93 14.01 -3.47 4.32
N ALA A 94 13.25 -3.24 3.23
CA ALA A 94 13.79 -3.22 1.87
C ALA A 94 14.69 -2.00 1.59
N GLY A 95 14.56 -0.94 2.40
CA GLY A 95 15.26 0.33 2.22
C GLY A 95 14.64 1.21 1.13
N GLY A 96 14.61 2.52 1.35
CA GLY A 96 14.05 3.50 0.41
C GLY A 96 12.52 3.70 0.49
N VAL A 97 11.79 2.76 1.09
CA VAL A 97 10.38 2.94 1.43
C VAL A 97 10.26 4.01 2.52
N LYS A 98 9.40 5.01 2.29
CA LYS A 98 9.12 6.13 3.20
C LYS A 98 7.79 5.94 3.94
N ALA A 99 6.81 5.31 3.29
CA ALA A 99 5.50 5.07 3.88
C ALA A 99 4.88 3.74 3.45
N ILE A 100 4.09 3.15 4.34
CA ILE A 100 3.32 1.93 4.09
C ILE A 100 1.86 2.21 4.46
N LEU A 101 0.94 1.98 3.52
CA LEU A 101 -0.49 1.92 3.77
C LEU A 101 -0.91 0.45 3.83
N CYS A 102 -1.21 -0.06 5.02
CA CYS A 102 -1.66 -1.43 5.22
C CYS A 102 -3.16 -1.48 5.54
N GLU A 103 -3.88 -2.43 4.96
CA GLU A 103 -5.29 -2.61 5.26
C GLU A 103 -5.58 -3.07 6.68
N LYS A 104 -6.84 -2.89 7.10
CA LYS A 104 -7.38 -3.38 8.37
C LYS A 104 -7.96 -4.80 8.22
N PRO A 105 -7.92 -5.65 9.26
CA PRO A 105 -7.26 -5.44 10.55
C PRO A 105 -5.73 -5.42 10.43
N MET A 106 -5.04 -4.66 11.28
CA MET A 106 -3.58 -4.45 11.17
C MET A 106 -2.77 -5.76 11.16
N ALA A 107 -3.09 -6.70 12.06
CA ALA A 107 -2.43 -7.98 12.18
C ALA A 107 -3.31 -8.98 12.98
N ASP A 108 -2.90 -10.25 13.00
CA ASP A 108 -3.62 -11.35 13.68
C ASP A 108 -3.40 -11.39 15.19
N SER A 109 -2.39 -10.67 15.68
CA SER A 109 -2.06 -10.61 17.10
C SER A 109 -1.41 -9.27 17.46
N LEU A 110 -1.44 -8.94 18.75
CA LEU A 110 -0.74 -7.77 19.28
C LEU A 110 0.78 -7.88 19.09
N GLY A 111 1.33 -9.09 19.18
CA GLY A 111 2.76 -9.34 18.92
C GLY A 111 3.14 -8.97 17.49
N ALA A 112 2.39 -9.50 16.51
CA ALA A 112 2.63 -9.19 15.10
C ALA A 112 2.45 -7.69 14.78
N ALA A 113 1.44 -7.03 15.38
CA ALA A 113 1.27 -5.59 15.25
C ALA A 113 2.45 -4.80 15.85
N SER A 114 2.98 -5.26 17.00
CA SER A 114 4.15 -4.65 17.66
C SER A 114 5.41 -4.80 16.81
N ASP A 115 5.61 -5.95 16.17
CA ASP A 115 6.75 -6.19 15.27
C ASP A 115 6.69 -5.28 14.04
N MET A 116 5.51 -5.07 13.46
CA MET A 116 5.32 -4.11 12.36
C MET A 116 5.74 -2.70 12.78
N LEU A 117 5.27 -2.22 13.93
CA LEU A 117 5.61 -0.89 14.45
C LEU A 117 7.12 -0.76 14.69
N MET A 118 7.72 -1.75 15.36
CA MET A 118 9.14 -1.75 15.70
C MET A 118 10.02 -1.67 14.45
N VAL A 119 9.72 -2.47 13.42
CA VAL A 119 10.52 -2.47 12.19
C VAL A 119 10.31 -1.18 11.39
N CYS A 120 9.08 -0.68 11.30
CA CYS A 120 8.81 0.60 10.65
C CYS A 120 9.54 1.76 11.35
N GLU A 121 9.49 1.83 12.70
CA GLU A 121 10.17 2.86 13.47
C GLU A 121 11.70 2.81 13.30
N ARG A 122 12.29 1.61 13.36
CA ARG A 122 13.74 1.41 13.17
C ARG A 122 14.24 1.85 11.79
N ASN A 123 13.39 1.81 10.77
CA ASN A 123 13.74 2.18 9.40
C ASN A 123 13.18 3.55 8.97
N ASP A 124 12.66 4.35 9.91
CA ASP A 124 11.95 5.63 9.67
C ASP A 124 10.86 5.55 8.58
N VAL A 125 10.11 4.45 8.58
CA VAL A 125 9.00 4.23 7.67
C VAL A 125 7.68 4.59 8.35
N LYS A 126 6.88 5.46 7.74
CA LYS A 126 5.55 5.80 8.27
C LYS A 126 4.58 4.66 7.99
N LEU A 127 4.06 4.03 9.04
CA LEU A 127 3.03 3.01 8.94
C LEU A 127 1.64 3.62 9.15
N VAL A 128 0.76 3.46 8.16
CA VAL A 128 -0.64 3.88 8.21
C VAL A 128 -1.54 2.66 8.04
N ILE A 129 -2.46 2.48 8.97
CA ILE A 129 -3.50 1.45 8.85
C ILE A 129 -4.76 2.07 8.23
N GLY A 130 -5.37 1.36 7.27
CA GLY A 130 -6.53 1.73 6.45
C GLY A 130 -7.86 1.93 7.21
N HIS A 131 -7.84 2.66 8.33
CA HIS A 131 -9.05 3.10 9.05
C HIS A 131 -9.71 4.30 8.36
N GLN A 132 -10.13 4.13 7.10
CA GLN A 132 -10.62 5.19 6.23
C GLN A 132 -11.84 5.94 6.78
N ARG A 133 -12.67 5.29 7.61
CA ARG A 133 -13.88 5.91 8.19
C ARG A 133 -13.59 7.18 9.00
N ARG A 134 -12.40 7.32 9.59
CA ARG A 134 -12.00 8.51 10.35
C ARG A 134 -11.88 9.79 9.49
N PHE A 135 -11.89 9.65 8.17
CA PHE A 135 -11.85 10.76 7.21
C PHE A 135 -13.21 11.08 6.60
N LEU A 136 -14.26 10.31 6.90
CA LEU A 136 -15.60 10.60 6.40
C LEU A 136 -16.16 11.87 7.06
N PRO A 137 -16.89 12.73 6.33
CA PRO A 137 -17.41 14.00 6.85
C PRO A 137 -18.19 13.87 8.16
N ALA A 138 -18.99 12.81 8.30
CA ALA A 138 -19.75 12.57 9.53
C ALA A 138 -18.86 12.33 10.76
N TYR A 139 -17.75 11.61 10.60
CA TYR A 139 -16.82 11.31 11.70
C TYR A 139 -15.93 12.51 12.04
N THR A 140 -15.49 13.27 11.03
CA THR A 140 -14.70 14.48 11.25
C THR A 140 -15.53 15.57 11.90
N LEU A 141 -16.80 15.74 11.49
CA LEU A 141 -17.74 16.65 12.13
C LEU A 141 -17.98 16.25 13.59
N ALA A 142 -18.26 14.97 13.87
CA ALA A 142 -18.45 14.50 15.23
C ALA A 142 -17.22 14.78 16.11
N LYS A 143 -16.00 14.58 15.59
CA LYS A 143 -14.75 14.90 16.29
C LYS A 143 -14.59 16.40 16.59
N GLN A 144 -15.11 17.29 15.75
CA GLN A 144 -15.04 18.74 15.99
C GLN A 144 -16.00 19.22 17.08
N MET A 145 -16.99 18.41 17.43
CA MET A 145 -18.02 18.74 18.43
C MET A 145 -17.67 18.25 19.84
N ILE A 146 -16.59 17.47 20.01
CA ILE A 146 -16.10 16.94 21.29
C ILE A 146 -14.65 17.36 21.53
#